data_AF-A0A377F989-F1
#
_entry.id   AF-A0A377F989-F1
#
_cell.length_a   1.000
_cell.length_b   1.000
_cell.length_c   1.000
_cell.angle_alpha   90.00
_cell.angle_beta   90.00
_cell.angle_gamma   90.00
#
_symmetry.space_group_name_H-M   'P 1'
#
loop_
_entity.id
_entity.type
_entity.pdbx_description
1 polymer ?
#
loop_
_entity_poly.entity_id
_entity_poly.type
_entity_poly.pdbx_seq_one_letter_code
_entity_poly.pdbx_strand_id
1 'polypeptide(L)' 'MITRQTKADIVVVGLIGERGREVKEFIDHSLGADGLAKSIVVVAPADESPLMRLKATELCHSIAAWFRDRGITSYCWWIP' A
#
# COMPACT_ATOMS: atom_id res chain seq x y z
N MET A 1 -7.74 3.55 12.65
CA MET A 1 -6.90 2.91 11.61
C MET A 1 -5.63 3.72 11.45
N ILE A 2 -4.44 3.07 11.44
CA ILE A 2 -3.15 3.77 11.58
C ILE A 2 -2.97 4.84 10.50
N THR A 3 -3.41 4.61 9.27
CA THR A 3 -3.31 5.57 8.15
C THR A 3 -4.07 6.89 8.35
N ARG A 4 -5.17 6.91 9.12
CA ARG A 4 -5.94 8.15 9.38
C ARG A 4 -5.39 9.02 10.51
N GLN A 5 -4.49 8.48 11.35
CA GLN A 5 -3.92 9.18 12.52
C GLN A 5 -2.38 9.21 12.53
N THR A 6 -1.72 8.72 11.48
CA THR A 6 -0.26 8.71 11.40
C THR A 6 0.26 10.03 10.85
N LYS A 7 1.32 10.59 11.47
CA LYS A 7 2.06 11.78 11.01
C LYS A 7 2.95 11.50 9.79
N ALA A 8 2.49 10.67 8.86
CA ALA A 8 3.23 10.35 7.65
C ALA A 8 2.91 11.37 6.56
N ASP A 9 3.92 11.85 5.86
CA ASP A 9 3.73 12.72 4.70
C ASP A 9 3.13 11.93 3.54
N ILE A 10 3.56 10.67 3.37
CA ILE A 10 3.11 9.74 2.34
C ILE A 10 2.92 8.34 2.95
N VAL A 11 1.86 7.65 2.53
CA VAL A 11 1.60 6.27 2.94
C VAL A 11 1.80 5.35 1.73
N VAL A 12 2.58 4.28 1.89
CA VAL A 12 2.74 3.24 0.86
C VAL A 12 2.02 1.99 1.34
N VAL A 13 1.00 1.55 0.60
CA VAL A 13 0.17 0.40 0.96
C VAL A 13 0.35 -0.72 -0.06
N GLY A 14 0.75 -1.89 0.40
CA GLY A 14 0.83 -3.12 -0.39
C GLY A 14 -0.34 -4.05 -0.07
N LEU A 15 -1.25 -4.21 -1.03
CA LEU A 15 -2.38 -5.15 -0.97
C LEU A 15 -2.06 -6.36 -1.86
N ILE A 16 -1.33 -7.32 -1.32
CA ILE A 16 -0.68 -8.39 -2.09
C ILE A 16 -1.10 -9.75 -1.54
N GLY A 17 -1.73 -10.58 -2.37
CA GLY A 17 -2.29 -11.86 -1.95
C GLY A 17 -3.72 -11.77 -1.39
N GLU A 18 -4.26 -10.56 -1.32
CA GLU A 18 -5.62 -10.29 -0.85
C GLU A 18 -6.68 -10.70 -1.88
N ARG A 19 -7.91 -10.94 -1.40
CA ARG A 19 -9.04 -11.14 -2.31
C ARG A 19 -9.43 -9.81 -2.96
N GLY A 20 -9.65 -9.79 -4.27
CA GLY A 20 -9.93 -8.54 -5.01
C GLY A 20 -11.11 -7.71 -4.47
N ARG A 21 -12.13 -8.35 -3.88
CA ARG A 21 -13.25 -7.64 -3.21
C ARG A 21 -12.81 -6.90 -1.94
N GLU A 22 -11.90 -7.50 -1.17
CA GLU A 22 -11.37 -6.95 0.09
C GLU A 22 -10.43 -5.78 -0.23
N VAL A 23 -9.67 -5.88 -1.32
CA VAL A 23 -8.90 -4.76 -1.88
C VAL A 23 -9.80 -3.58 -2.23
N LYS A 24 -10.88 -3.83 -2.96
CA LYS A 24 -11.80 -2.77 -3.38
C LYS A 24 -12.48 -2.11 -2.18
N GLU A 25 -12.98 -2.91 -1.25
CA GLU A 25 -13.60 -2.41 0.00
C GLU A 25 -12.61 -1.59 0.83
N PHE A 26 -11.36 -2.02 0.90
CA PHE A 26 -10.31 -1.27 1.59
C PHE A 26 -10.05 0.09 0.95
N ILE A 27 -9.92 0.14 -0.38
CA ILE A 27 -9.70 1.38 -1.13
C ILE A 27 -10.88 2.34 -0.93
N ASP A 28 -12.11 1.86 -1.11
CA ASP A 28 -13.31 2.69 -1.13
C ASP A 28 -13.74 3.13 0.29
N HIS A 29 -13.68 2.23 1.28
CA HIS A 29 -14.23 2.47 2.61
C HIS A 29 -13.17 2.71 3.71
N SER A 30 -12.02 2.03 3.64
CA SER A 30 -10.99 2.17 4.69
C SER A 30 -10.04 3.33 4.44
N LEU A 31 -9.54 3.44 3.20
CA LEU A 31 -8.71 4.56 2.77
C LEU A 31 -9.57 5.79 2.50
N GLY A 32 -10.59 5.64 1.65
CA GLY A 32 -11.42 6.73 1.16
C GLY A 32 -10.63 7.76 0.33
N ALA A 33 -11.31 8.79 -0.19
CA ALA A 33 -10.69 9.78 -1.08
C ALA A 33 -9.52 10.55 -0.43
N ASP A 34 -9.68 10.96 0.83
CA ASP A 34 -8.67 11.73 1.55
C ASP A 34 -7.40 10.91 1.86
N GLY A 35 -7.56 9.62 2.16
CA GLY A 35 -6.45 8.70 2.36
C GLY A 35 -5.73 8.41 1.05
N LEU A 36 -6.50 8.21 -0.03
CA LEU A 36 -5.96 7.94 -1.37
C LEU A 36 -5.11 9.09 -1.90
N ALA A 37 -5.51 10.34 -1.62
CA ALA A 37 -4.77 11.53 -2.05
C ALA A 37 -3.34 11.61 -1.50
N LYS A 38 -3.04 10.89 -0.40
CA LYS A 38 -1.71 10.84 0.25
C LYS A 38 -1.08 9.46 0.20
N SER A 39 -1.64 8.54 -0.59
CA SER A 39 -1.23 7.15 -0.58
C SER A 39 -0.79 6.66 -1.95
N ILE A 40 0.25 5.83 -1.96
CA ILE A 40 0.62 4.99 -3.09
C ILE A 40 0.17 3.57 -2.76
N VAL A 41 -0.73 3.03 -3.57
CA VAL A 41 -1.29 1.69 -3.35
C VAL A 41 -0.75 0.74 -4.43
N VAL A 42 -0.02 -0.28 -4.01
CA VAL A 42 0.50 -1.35 -4.86
C VAL A 42 -0.39 -2.58 -4.64
N VAL A 43 -1.01 -3.09 -5.72
CA VAL A 43 -2.00 -4.17 -5.64
C VAL A 43 -1.56 -5.36 -6.50
N ALA A 44 -1.58 -6.55 -5.92
CA ALA A 44 -1.45 -7.82 -6.64
C ALA A 44 -2.33 -8.86 -5.93
N PRO A 45 -3.61 -9.02 -6.33
CA PRO A 45 -4.55 -9.87 -5.58
C PRO A 45 -4.20 -11.36 -5.70
N ALA A 46 -4.91 -12.20 -4.95
CA ALA A 46 -4.62 -13.65 -4.86
C ALA A 46 -4.70 -14.40 -6.20
N ASP A 47 -5.46 -13.88 -7.16
CA ASP A 47 -5.62 -14.41 -8.51
C ASP A 47 -4.46 -14.04 -9.45
N GLU A 48 -3.58 -13.12 -9.03
CA GLU A 48 -2.36 -12.80 -9.76
C GLU A 48 -1.29 -13.88 -9.62
N SER A 49 -0.44 -13.97 -10.65
CA SER A 49 0.65 -14.95 -10.67
C SER A 49 1.58 -14.77 -9.45
N PRO A 50 2.14 -15.87 -8.90
CA PRO A 50 3.09 -15.77 -7.77
C PRO A 50 4.26 -14.83 -8.05
N LEU A 51 4.74 -14.77 -9.31
CA LEU A 51 5.80 -13.86 -9.72
C LEU A 51 5.36 -12.39 -9.65
N MET A 52 4.12 -12.07 -10.05
CA MET A 52 3.60 -10.72 -9.93
C MET A 52 3.46 -10.28 -8.47
N ARG A 53 3.04 -11.18 -7.58
CA ARG A 53 2.98 -10.90 -6.14
C ARG A 53 4.36 -10.63 -5.54
N LEU A 54 5.38 -11.41 -5.92
CA LEU A 54 6.78 -11.16 -5.54
C LEU A 54 7.27 -9.78 -6.00
N LYS A 55 7.06 -9.46 -7.28
CA LYS A 55 7.45 -8.15 -7.85
C LYS A 55 6.70 -6.98 -7.20
N ALA A 56 5.41 -7.17 -6.89
CA ALA A 56 4.63 -6.16 -6.20
C ALA A 56 5.18 -5.89 -4.78
N THR A 57 5.61 -6.92 -4.07
CA THR A 57 6.23 -6.77 -2.74
C THR A 57 7.55 -6.01 -2.83
N GLU A 58 8.41 -6.37 -3.79
CA GLU A 58 9.67 -5.68 -4.03
C GLU A 58 9.44 -4.20 -4.38
N LEU A 59 8.52 -3.93 -5.32
CA LEU A 59 8.16 -2.58 -5.73
C LEU A 59 7.65 -1.74 -4.55
N CYS A 60 6.75 -2.30 -3.74
CA CYS A 60 6.21 -1.63 -2.56
C CYS A 60 7.33 -1.23 -1.58
N HIS A 61 8.28 -2.13 -1.35
CA HIS A 61 9.45 -1.85 -0.52
C HIS A 61 10.39 -0.80 -1.13
N SER A 62 10.66 -0.88 -2.43
CA SER A 62 11.51 0.09 -3.12
C SER A 62 10.93 1.50 -3.09
N ILE A 63 9.61 1.64 -3.26
CA ILE A 63 8.93 2.94 -3.16
C ILE A 63 9.09 3.50 -1.74
N ALA A 64 8.82 2.69 -0.70
CA ALA A 64 8.97 3.13 0.68
C ALA A 64 10.42 3.50 1.03
N ALA A 65 11.40 2.74 0.53
CA ALA A 65 12.82 3.05 0.73
C ALA A 65 13.21 4.37 0.04
N TRP A 66 12.72 4.61 -1.18
CA TRP A 66 13.01 5.84 -1.93
C TRP A 66 12.55 7.12 -1.21
N PHE A 67 11.40 7.07 -0.53
CA PHE A 67 10.90 8.19 0.28
C PHE A 67 11.68 8.33 1.59
N ARG A 68 11.98 7.22 2.27
CA ARG A 68 12.83 7.21 3.46
C ARG A 68 14.20 7.84 3.18
N ASP A 69 14.84 7.49 2.07
CA ASP A 69 16.17 7.98 1.69
C ASP A 69 16.17 9.49 1.41
N ARG A 70 15.00 10.09 1.13
CA ARG A 70 14.79 11.53 0.97
C ARG A 70 14.41 12.24 2.26
N GLY A 71 14.39 11.53 3.39
CA GLY A 71 13.98 12.08 4.68
C GLY A 71 12.48 12.32 4.80
N ILE A 72 11.67 11.77 3.89
CA ILE A 72 10.21 11.87 3.93
C ILE A 72 9.69 10.74 4.81
N THR A 73 8.78 11.05 5.74
CA THR A 73 8.22 10.03 6.62
C THR A 73 7.22 9.18 5.84
N SER A 74 7.61 7.96 5.49
CA SER A 74 6.77 7.00 4.77
C SER A 74 6.59 5.70 5.55
N TYR A 75 5.37 5.16 5.54
CA TYR A 75 5.06 3.84 6.11
C TYR A 75 4.70 2.86 4.99
N CYS A 76 5.32 1.68 5.02
CA CYS A 76 4.93 0.56 4.18
C CYS A 76 3.96 -0.33 4.97
N TRP A 77 2.73 -0.48 4.50
CA TRP A 77 1.72 -1.31 5.15
C TRP A 77 1.40 -2.52 4.29
N TRP A 78 1.61 -3.72 4.82
CA TRP A 78 1.33 -5.00 4.16
C TRP A 78 0.22 -5.70 4.93
N ILE A 79 -0.87 -6.04 4.23
CA ILE A 79 -1.92 -6.90 4.77
C ILE A 79 -1.60 -8.34 4.30
N PRO A 80 -1.51 -9.32 5.24
CA PRO A 80 -1.15 -10.70 4.95
C PRO A 80 -2.32 -11.58 4.49
#